data_AF-A0AAV2W1Q9-F1
#
_entry.id   AF-A0AAV2W1Q9-F1
#
_cell.length_a   1.000
_cell.length_b   1.000
_cell.length_c   1.000
_cell.angle_alpha   90.00
_cell.angle_beta   90.00
_cell.angle_gamma   90.00
#
_symmetry.space_group_name_H-M   'P 1'
#
loop_
_entity.id
_entity.type
_entity.pdbx_description
1 polymer ?
#
loop_
_entity_poly.entity_id
_entity_poly.type
_entity_poly.pdbx_seq_one_letter_code
_entity_poly.pdbx_strand_id
1 'polypeptide(L)'
;MGIGTLDKQYRSETWGDEEVTVDDKTIMYAGNEAGSQTELINPNEIAAMGRRPPTSHRRQPDDDNRGFYRRLAIACVSILAVIAVLIAVIFGIGRHHQSIIAAKRTECERSLVGLDDKVVAYQDLVGGDGELASKIADVDVKDTTAVKQLDIEMASESPATVNCDVSSVEEFENRIAQAKASSQWYDEHTASLRSAIQAVNESRHAKQVEDAHASLEEVLRNADNILASAQGHVTDEAVWNDLSKLIGEARNRSGETDMGRIGTLMDDLNARMDAVERSNREKLRQEEQARAEAERKAQEAEQKRKESEAEAKAEEEKNKDKH
;
A
#
# COMPACT_ATOMS: atom_id res chain seq x y z
N MET A 1 -12.85 -10.16 33.15
CA MET A 1 -14.23 -9.71 32.88
C MET A 1 -14.08 -8.44 32.05
N GLY A 2 -14.49 -8.32 30.79
CA GLY A 2 -15.20 -9.20 29.87
C GLY A 2 -14.80 -8.89 28.42
N ILE A 3 -15.26 -9.77 27.53
CA ILE A 3 -15.02 -9.87 26.10
C ILE A 3 -16.16 -9.12 25.36
N GLY A 4 -15.93 -8.63 24.13
CA GLY A 4 -17.00 -8.32 23.16
C GLY A 4 -16.63 -7.20 22.19
N THR A 5 -15.99 -7.47 21.05
CA THR A 5 -16.54 -7.83 19.72
C THR A 5 -17.13 -6.66 18.92
N LEU A 6 -16.55 -6.49 17.72
CA LEU A 6 -16.94 -5.59 16.65
C LEU A 6 -18.38 -5.80 16.19
N ASP A 7 -19.12 -4.70 16.02
CA ASP A 7 -20.41 -4.67 15.33
C ASP A 7 -20.16 -4.42 13.83
N LYS A 8 -20.44 -5.46 13.01
CA LYS A 8 -20.50 -5.37 11.55
C LYS A 8 -21.95 -5.08 11.18
N GLN A 9 -22.18 -3.90 10.64
CA GLN A 9 -23.46 -3.46 10.14
C GLN A 9 -23.88 -4.26 8.90
N TYR A 10 -24.70 -5.29 9.11
CA TYR A 10 -25.41 -6.02 8.07
C TYR A 10 -26.66 -5.23 7.66
N ARG A 11 -26.71 -4.79 6.41
CA ARG A 11 -27.92 -4.23 5.80
C ARG A 11 -28.84 -5.39 5.39
N SER A 12 -29.98 -5.48 6.06
CA SER A 12 -31.08 -6.38 5.76
C SER A 12 -31.81 -5.90 4.50
N GLU A 13 -31.86 -6.73 3.46
CA GLU A 13 -32.81 -6.58 2.37
C GLU A 13 -33.96 -7.59 2.57
N THR A 14 -35.15 -7.01 2.44
CA THR A 14 -36.46 -7.54 2.77
C THR A 14 -36.91 -8.57 1.74
N TRP A 15 -37.39 -9.72 2.23
CA TRP A 15 -38.12 -10.71 1.44
C TRP A 15 -39.47 -10.10 1.02
N GLY A 16 -39.67 -9.97 -0.28
CA GLY A 16 -40.97 -9.66 -0.88
C GLY A 16 -41.72 -10.96 -1.12
N ASP A 17 -42.86 -11.09 -0.46
CA ASP A 17 -43.86 -12.11 -0.67
C ASP A 17 -44.54 -11.90 -2.03
N GLU A 18 -44.52 -12.91 -2.91
CA GLU A 18 -45.41 -12.97 -4.07
C GLU A 18 -46.25 -14.25 -3.98
N GLU A 19 -47.50 -14.08 -3.54
CA GLU A 19 -48.55 -15.08 -3.51
C GLU A 19 -48.97 -15.45 -4.94
N VAL A 20 -48.62 -16.67 -5.39
CA VAL A 20 -49.24 -17.26 -6.59
C VAL A 20 -50.51 -17.98 -6.17
N THR A 21 -51.63 -17.37 -6.52
CA THR A 21 -52.97 -17.94 -6.40
C THR A 21 -53.12 -19.13 -7.35
N VAL A 22 -53.57 -20.25 -6.79
CA VAL A 22 -53.92 -21.48 -7.50
C VAL A 22 -55.42 -21.40 -7.81
N ASP A 23 -55.80 -21.47 -9.09
CA ASP A 23 -57.08 -22.06 -9.49
C ASP A 23 -57.11 -22.58 -10.94
N ASP A 24 -57.48 -23.86 -11.03
CA ASP A 24 -58.25 -24.58 -12.04
C ASP A 24 -57.95 -24.44 -13.55
N LYS A 25 -57.12 -25.34 -14.10
CA LYS A 25 -57.57 -26.37 -15.08
C LYS A 25 -56.42 -27.20 -15.65
N THR A 26 -56.72 -28.49 -15.85
CA THR A 26 -56.07 -29.47 -16.73
C THR A 26 -55.09 -30.44 -16.04
N ILE A 27 -55.63 -31.33 -15.23
CA ILE A 27 -55.05 -32.65 -14.98
C ILE A 27 -55.90 -33.67 -15.77
N MET A 28 -55.34 -34.28 -16.81
CA MET A 28 -55.93 -35.46 -17.45
C MET A 28 -55.27 -36.70 -16.85
N TYR A 29 -56.02 -37.37 -15.97
CA TYR A 29 -55.72 -38.69 -15.44
C TYR A 29 -55.97 -39.76 -16.51
N ALA A 30 -55.10 -40.77 -16.52
CA ALA A 30 -55.37 -42.06 -17.13
C ALA A 30 -56.50 -42.79 -16.39
N GLY A 31 -57.46 -43.33 -17.13
CA GLY A 31 -58.52 -44.18 -16.61
C GLY A 31 -58.91 -45.22 -17.67
N ASN A 32 -58.68 -46.48 -17.33
CA ASN A 32 -59.20 -47.65 -18.06
C ASN A 32 -60.73 -47.69 -17.89
N GLU A 33 -61.47 -48.13 -18.92
CA GLU A 33 -62.46 -49.21 -18.83
C GLU A 33 -63.23 -49.43 -20.14
N ALA A 34 -63.74 -50.65 -20.26
CA ALA A 34 -64.37 -51.25 -21.43
C ALA A 34 -65.89 -50.99 -21.48
N GLY A 35 -66.46 -51.12 -22.69
CA GLY A 35 -67.80 -51.70 -22.86
C GLY A 35 -68.82 -50.92 -23.69
N SER A 36 -69.19 -51.52 -24.83
CA SER A 36 -70.44 -51.35 -25.62
C SER A 36 -70.63 -49.97 -26.29
N GLN A 37 -71.16 -49.85 -27.50
CA GLN A 37 -72.29 -50.55 -28.11
C GLN A 37 -72.26 -50.34 -29.64
N THR A 38 -72.86 -51.32 -30.31
CA THR A 38 -73.25 -51.49 -31.72
C THR A 38 -73.88 -50.24 -32.36
N GLU A 39 -73.78 -49.99 -33.66
CA GLU A 39 -74.63 -50.49 -34.78
C GLU A 39 -74.34 -49.47 -35.95
N LEU A 40 -74.41 -49.69 -37.26
CA LEU A 40 -75.16 -50.60 -38.09
C LEU A 40 -74.33 -50.96 -39.33
N ILE A 41 -74.30 -52.26 -39.61
CA ILE A 41 -73.94 -52.83 -40.91
C ILE A 41 -75.21 -52.88 -41.76
N ASN A 42 -75.12 -52.44 -43.02
CA ASN A 42 -76.23 -52.50 -43.98
C ASN A 42 -76.48 -53.96 -44.43
N PRO A 43 -77.70 -54.52 -44.29
CA PRO A 43 -77.96 -55.96 -44.34
C PRO A 43 -78.30 -56.60 -45.71
N ASN A 44 -77.92 -56.03 -46.86
CA ASN A 44 -78.50 -56.48 -48.15
C ASN A 44 -77.59 -57.28 -49.12
N GLU A 45 -76.45 -57.86 -48.73
CA GLU A 45 -75.62 -58.63 -49.68
C GLU A 45 -75.03 -59.96 -49.16
N ILE A 46 -75.73 -60.68 -48.26
CA ILE A 46 -75.25 -62.00 -47.82
C ILE A 46 -76.37 -63.06 -47.79
N ALA A 47 -76.98 -63.36 -48.93
CA ALA A 47 -77.69 -64.63 -49.14
C ALA A 47 -78.09 -64.85 -50.60
N ALA A 48 -77.12 -65.09 -51.49
CA ALA A 48 -77.41 -65.78 -52.74
C ALA A 48 -76.19 -66.54 -53.27
N MET A 49 -76.26 -67.87 -53.16
CA MET A 49 -75.61 -68.87 -54.02
C MET A 49 -74.08 -69.02 -53.82
N GLY A 50 -73.55 -70.09 -53.24
CA GLY A 50 -73.97 -71.47 -53.38
C GLY A 50 -73.50 -72.08 -54.71
N ARG A 51 -72.19 -72.05 -55.02
CA ARG A 51 -71.52 -73.02 -55.92
C ARG A 51 -70.08 -73.30 -55.49
N ARG A 52 -69.71 -74.57 -55.61
CA ARG A 52 -68.41 -75.21 -55.30
C ARG A 52 -67.22 -74.63 -56.10
N PRO A 53 -65.97 -74.86 -55.65
CA PRO A 53 -64.82 -74.01 -55.94
C PRO A 53 -64.10 -74.39 -57.23
N PRO A 54 -63.33 -73.48 -57.84
CA PRO A 54 -62.10 -73.86 -58.50
C PRO A 54 -60.96 -73.76 -57.49
N THR A 55 -60.15 -74.81 -57.45
CA THR A 55 -58.84 -74.87 -56.81
C THR A 55 -58.01 -73.63 -57.16
N SER A 56 -57.94 -72.65 -56.26
CA SER A 56 -56.86 -71.67 -56.29
C SER A 56 -55.66 -72.32 -55.61
N HIS A 57 -54.62 -72.48 -56.41
CA HIS A 57 -53.34 -73.02 -56.00
C HIS A 57 -52.91 -72.43 -54.66
N ARG A 58 -52.56 -73.31 -53.72
CA ARG A 58 -51.61 -73.01 -52.65
C ARG A 58 -50.34 -72.50 -53.33
N ARG A 59 -50.22 -71.18 -53.53
CA ARG A 59 -48.96 -70.56 -53.88
C ARG A 59 -48.09 -70.70 -52.64
N GLN A 60 -47.07 -71.55 -52.75
CA GLN A 60 -45.94 -71.59 -51.84
C GLN A 60 -45.45 -70.14 -51.62
N PRO A 61 -44.89 -69.80 -50.45
CA PRO A 61 -44.21 -68.52 -50.30
C PRO A 61 -43.14 -68.47 -51.39
N ASP A 62 -43.32 -67.61 -52.40
CA ASP A 62 -42.35 -67.42 -53.46
C ASP A 62 -41.02 -66.99 -52.80
N ASP A 63 -40.04 -67.88 -52.84
CA ASP A 63 -38.73 -67.74 -52.21
C ASP A 63 -37.83 -66.71 -52.91
N ASP A 64 -38.32 -66.03 -53.94
CA ASP A 64 -37.55 -65.10 -54.76
C ASP A 64 -37.51 -63.65 -54.22
N ASN A 65 -38.33 -63.29 -53.23
CA ASN A 65 -38.26 -61.96 -52.62
C ASN A 65 -37.24 -61.87 -51.46
N ARG A 66 -36.82 -63.00 -50.86
CA ARG A 66 -35.81 -63.02 -49.78
C ARG A 66 -34.44 -62.51 -50.23
N GLY A 67 -34.07 -62.69 -51.50
CA GLY A 67 -32.81 -62.20 -52.07
C GLY A 67 -32.77 -60.67 -52.21
N PHE A 68 -33.88 -60.06 -52.65
CA PHE A 68 -34.00 -58.61 -52.78
C PHE A 68 -34.05 -57.93 -51.40
N TYR A 69 -34.88 -58.41 -50.47
CA TYR A 69 -34.92 -57.89 -49.10
C TYR A 69 -33.62 -58.12 -48.34
N ARG A 70 -32.88 -59.21 -48.58
CA ARG A 70 -31.55 -59.45 -47.99
C ARG A 70 -30.49 -58.50 -48.55
N ARG A 71 -30.51 -58.21 -49.85
CA ARG A 71 -29.61 -57.21 -50.48
C ARG A 71 -29.95 -55.79 -50.02
N LEU A 72 -31.24 -55.46 -49.90
CA LEU A 72 -31.73 -54.20 -49.33
C LEU A 72 -31.32 -54.06 -47.86
N ALA A 73 -31.50 -55.11 -47.05
CA ALA A 73 -31.10 -55.13 -45.64
C ALA A 73 -29.58 -54.97 -45.46
N ILE A 74 -28.77 -55.65 -46.29
CA ILE A 74 -27.31 -55.49 -46.27
C ILE A 74 -26.91 -54.05 -46.66
N ALA A 75 -27.57 -53.45 -47.65
CA ALA A 75 -27.34 -52.05 -48.02
C ALA A 75 -27.76 -51.06 -46.92
N CYS A 76 -28.89 -51.30 -46.24
CA CYS A 76 -29.30 -50.49 -45.09
C CYS A 76 -28.31 -50.61 -43.92
N VAL A 77 -27.83 -51.82 -43.62
CA VAL A 77 -26.85 -52.07 -42.56
C VAL A 77 -25.50 -51.42 -42.89
N SER A 78 -25.05 -51.45 -44.15
CA SER A 78 -23.81 -50.79 -44.55
C SER A 78 -23.90 -49.27 -44.45
N ILE A 79 -25.04 -48.67 -44.85
CA ILE A 79 -25.30 -47.24 -44.68
C ILE A 79 -25.32 -46.86 -43.19
N LEU A 80 -26.00 -47.64 -42.34
CA LEU A 80 -26.02 -47.42 -40.89
C LEU A 80 -24.62 -47.53 -40.27
N ALA A 81 -23.78 -48.46 -40.74
CA ALA A 81 -22.40 -48.60 -40.28
C ALA A 81 -21.55 -47.38 -40.63
N VAL A 82 -21.69 -46.83 -41.85
CA VAL A 82 -20.99 -45.60 -42.27
C VAL A 82 -21.45 -44.40 -41.43
N ILE A 83 -22.76 -44.26 -41.19
CA ILE A 83 -23.30 -43.20 -40.33
C ILE A 83 -22.76 -43.31 -38.90
N ALA A 84 -22.67 -44.51 -38.34
CA ALA A 84 -22.13 -44.73 -36.99
C ALA A 84 -20.65 -44.31 -36.88
N VAL A 85 -19.83 -44.60 -37.90
CA VAL A 85 -18.42 -44.15 -37.95
C VAL A 85 -18.33 -42.63 -38.02
N LEU A 86 -19.17 -41.98 -38.84
CA LEU A 86 -19.21 -40.51 -38.93
C LEU A 86 -19.58 -39.87 -37.59
N ILE A 87 -20.57 -40.42 -36.89
CA ILE A 87 -20.96 -39.95 -35.54
C ILE A 87 -19.80 -40.11 -34.55
N ALA A 88 -19.11 -41.25 -34.56
CA ALA A 88 -17.96 -41.49 -33.68
C ALA A 88 -16.80 -40.52 -33.94
N VAL A 89 -16.52 -40.20 -35.21
CA VAL A 89 -15.48 -39.23 -35.60
C VAL A 89 -15.86 -37.81 -35.16
N ILE A 90 -17.08 -37.35 -35.44
CA ILE A 90 -17.57 -36.02 -35.03
C ILE A 90 -17.51 -35.88 -33.51
N PHE A 91 -17.94 -36.90 -32.78
CA PHE A 91 -17.92 -36.91 -31.33
C PHE A 91 -16.52 -36.99 -30.74
N GLY A 92 -15.61 -37.73 -31.38
CA GLY A 92 -14.19 -37.79 -31.01
C GLY A 92 -13.50 -36.44 -31.17
N ILE A 93 -13.73 -35.75 -32.29
CA ILE A 93 -13.23 -34.39 -32.54
C ILE A 93 -13.80 -33.41 -31.50
N GLY A 94 -15.12 -33.45 -31.25
CA GLY A 94 -15.77 -32.63 -30.23
C GLY A 94 -15.16 -32.82 -28.85
N ARG A 95 -14.96 -34.07 -28.40
CA ARG A 95 -14.32 -34.36 -27.11
C ARG A 95 -12.88 -33.92 -27.04
N HIS A 96 -12.12 -34.07 -28.13
CA HIS A 96 -10.73 -33.62 -28.19
C HIS A 96 -10.65 -32.09 -28.07
N HIS A 97 -11.49 -31.33 -28.78
CA HIS A 97 -11.54 -29.87 -28.65
C HIS A 97 -11.92 -29.43 -27.23
N GLN A 98 -12.91 -30.08 -26.61
CA GLN A 98 -13.29 -29.78 -25.22
C GLN A 98 -12.13 -30.05 -24.24
N SER A 99 -11.36 -31.12 -24.45
CA SER A 99 -10.20 -31.42 -23.60
C SER A 99 -9.07 -30.39 -23.71
N ILE A 100 -8.82 -29.85 -24.92
CA ILE A 100 -7.83 -28.80 -25.14
C ILE A 100 -8.26 -27.49 -24.48
N ILE A 101 -9.53 -27.11 -24.65
CA ILE A 101 -10.09 -25.89 -24.03
C ILE A 101 -10.03 -25.98 -22.50
N ALA A 102 -10.39 -27.12 -21.92
CA ALA A 102 -10.29 -27.34 -20.48
C ALA A 102 -8.83 -27.24 -19.97
N ALA A 103 -7.86 -27.78 -20.73
CA ALA A 103 -6.45 -27.67 -20.39
C ALA A 103 -5.96 -26.21 -20.43
N LYS A 104 -6.34 -25.45 -21.46
CA LYS A 104 -5.98 -24.03 -21.61
C LYS A 104 -6.63 -23.14 -20.55
N ARG A 105 -7.88 -23.42 -20.17
CA ARG A 105 -8.54 -22.74 -19.05
C ARG A 105 -7.79 -22.96 -17.73
N THR A 106 -7.40 -24.20 -17.44
CA THR A 106 -6.64 -24.51 -16.23
C THR A 106 -5.30 -23.77 -16.21
N GLU A 107 -4.62 -23.68 -17.36
CA GLU A 107 -3.36 -22.95 -17.47
C GLU A 107 -3.52 -21.44 -17.31
N CYS A 108 -4.61 -20.87 -17.83
CA CYS A 108 -4.98 -19.49 -17.60
C CYS A 108 -5.24 -19.22 -16.11
N GLU A 109 -6.03 -20.07 -15.44
CA GLU A 109 -6.30 -19.95 -14.00
C GLU A 109 -5.00 -20.05 -13.19
N ARG A 110 -4.09 -20.96 -13.53
CA ARG A 110 -2.75 -21.03 -12.91
C ARG A 110 -1.92 -19.78 -13.13
N SER A 111 -2.02 -19.15 -14.29
CA SER A 111 -1.26 -17.92 -14.60
C SER A 111 -1.76 -16.72 -13.79
N LEU A 112 -3.00 -16.75 -13.29
CA LEU A 112 -3.56 -15.75 -12.39
C LEU A 112 -3.26 -16.02 -10.91
N VAL A 113 -2.81 -17.23 -10.55
CA VAL A 113 -2.48 -17.56 -9.15
C VAL A 113 -1.40 -16.61 -8.64
N GLY A 114 -1.71 -15.89 -7.55
CA GLY A 114 -0.82 -14.92 -6.93
C GLY A 114 -0.78 -13.55 -7.64
N LEU A 115 -1.47 -13.36 -8.77
CA LEU A 115 -1.59 -12.03 -9.38
C LEU A 115 -2.38 -11.08 -8.47
N ASP A 116 -3.46 -11.55 -7.86
CA ASP A 116 -4.26 -10.75 -6.91
C ASP A 116 -3.42 -10.26 -5.72
N ASP A 117 -2.55 -11.12 -5.17
CA ASP A 117 -1.64 -10.73 -4.08
C ASP A 117 -0.68 -9.63 -4.52
N LYS A 118 -0.20 -9.66 -5.77
CA LYS A 118 0.66 -8.61 -6.33
C LYS A 118 -0.09 -7.30 -6.56
N VAL A 119 -1.32 -7.38 -7.04
CA VAL A 119 -2.21 -6.21 -7.18
C VAL A 119 -2.43 -5.56 -5.82
N VAL A 120 -2.79 -6.35 -4.80
CA VAL A 120 -2.99 -5.88 -3.43
C VAL A 120 -1.70 -5.27 -2.87
N ALA A 121 -0.56 -5.95 -3.00
CA ALA A 121 0.72 -5.44 -2.51
C ALA A 121 1.13 -4.11 -3.16
N TYR A 122 0.86 -3.93 -4.45
CA TYR A 122 1.11 -2.67 -5.14
C TYR A 122 0.15 -1.57 -4.64
N GLN A 123 -1.15 -1.85 -4.55
CA GLN A 123 -2.12 -0.85 -4.08
C GLN A 123 -1.92 -0.45 -2.62
N ASP A 124 -1.57 -1.40 -1.74
CA ASP A 124 -1.23 -1.12 -0.35
C ASP A 124 0.02 -0.23 -0.27
N LEU A 125 1.01 -0.44 -1.14
CA LEU A 125 2.19 0.40 -1.21
C LEU A 125 1.86 1.81 -1.70
N VAL A 126 1.06 1.94 -2.76
CA VAL A 126 0.61 3.23 -3.31
C VAL A 126 -0.21 4.01 -2.27
N GLY A 127 -1.19 3.38 -1.64
CA GLY A 127 -2.06 4.02 -0.65
C GLY A 127 -1.47 4.14 0.76
N GLY A 128 -0.35 3.48 1.03
CA GLY A 128 0.37 3.55 2.30
C GLY A 128 1.59 4.46 2.20
N ASP A 129 2.76 3.85 2.09
CA ASP A 129 4.04 4.58 2.09
C ASP A 129 4.18 5.51 0.87
N GLY A 130 3.59 5.16 -0.27
CA GLY A 130 3.53 5.99 -1.47
C GLY A 130 2.81 7.32 -1.21
N GLU A 131 1.62 7.27 -0.60
CA GLU A 131 0.85 8.47 -0.25
C GLU A 131 1.55 9.33 0.83
N LEU A 132 2.23 8.70 1.78
CA LEU A 132 3.02 9.43 2.77
C LEU A 132 4.23 10.13 2.12
N ALA A 133 4.92 9.42 1.22
CA ALA A 133 6.07 9.97 0.51
C ALA A 133 5.67 11.06 -0.49
N SER A 134 4.51 10.95 -1.15
CA SER A 134 4.02 11.96 -2.10
C SER A 134 3.63 13.29 -1.44
N LYS A 135 3.52 13.33 -0.11
CA LYS A 135 3.29 14.56 0.68
C LYS A 135 4.58 15.30 1.00
N ILE A 136 5.75 14.70 0.75
CA ILE A 136 7.05 15.33 0.97
C ILE A 136 7.30 16.30 -0.19
N ALA A 137 7.51 17.58 0.14
CA ALA A 137 7.71 18.61 -0.87
C ALA A 137 9.19 18.73 -1.29
N ASP A 138 9.43 19.30 -2.47
CA ASP A 138 10.77 19.59 -3.00
C ASP A 138 11.68 20.36 -2.03
N VAL A 139 11.09 21.23 -1.20
CA VAL A 139 11.80 22.02 -0.19
C VAL A 139 12.29 21.19 1.00
N ASP A 140 11.61 20.06 1.28
CA ASP A 140 11.92 19.19 2.42
C ASP A 140 13.00 18.15 2.08
N VAL A 141 13.46 18.09 0.83
CA VAL A 141 14.41 17.11 0.33
C VAL A 141 15.69 17.77 -0.18
N LYS A 142 16.79 17.02 -0.14
CA LYS A 142 18.08 17.47 -0.67
C LYS A 142 18.16 17.31 -2.18
N ASP A 143 17.64 16.20 -2.67
CA ASP A 143 17.51 15.83 -4.07
C ASP A 143 16.04 15.84 -4.49
N THR A 144 15.65 16.89 -5.22
CA THR A 144 14.29 17.06 -5.78
C THR A 144 14.01 16.09 -6.93
N THR A 145 15.03 15.47 -7.52
CA THR A 145 14.81 14.46 -8.57
C THR A 145 14.17 13.19 -8.00
N ALA A 146 14.42 12.88 -6.72
CA ALA A 146 13.77 11.77 -6.03
C ALA A 146 12.25 11.95 -5.94
N VAL A 147 11.78 13.16 -5.62
CA VAL A 147 10.34 13.49 -5.56
C VAL A 147 9.71 13.36 -6.95
N LYS A 148 10.36 13.92 -7.98
CA LYS A 148 9.90 13.79 -9.37
C LYS A 148 9.84 12.34 -9.85
N GLN A 149 10.80 11.51 -9.48
CA GLN A 149 10.78 10.10 -9.84
C GLN A 149 9.63 9.38 -9.12
N LEU A 150 9.41 9.67 -7.84
CA LEU A 150 8.25 9.15 -7.11
C LEU A 150 6.93 9.53 -7.81
N ASP A 151 6.77 10.78 -8.24
CA ASP A 151 5.58 11.22 -8.97
C ASP A 151 5.38 10.45 -10.28
N ILE A 152 6.46 10.14 -11.02
CA ILE A 152 6.40 9.32 -12.24
C ILE A 152 5.94 7.90 -11.91
N GLU A 153 6.52 7.26 -10.89
CA GLU A 153 6.12 5.91 -10.49
C GLU A 153 4.66 5.86 -10.03
N MET A 154 4.22 6.85 -9.25
CA MET A 154 2.85 6.97 -8.73
C MET A 154 1.82 7.26 -9.84
N ALA A 155 2.24 7.84 -10.96
CA ALA A 155 1.40 8.09 -12.12
C ALA A 155 1.28 6.87 -13.06
N SER A 156 1.95 5.75 -12.76
CA SER A 156 1.94 4.57 -13.62
C SER A 156 0.57 3.93 -13.70
N GLU A 157 0.11 3.67 -14.92
CA GLU A 157 -1.20 3.04 -15.16
C GLU A 157 -1.13 1.53 -14.97
N SER A 158 -1.92 1.02 -14.03
CA SER A 158 -2.00 -0.42 -13.75
C SER A 158 -2.56 -1.20 -14.93
N PRO A 159 -2.05 -2.42 -15.22
CA PRO A 159 -2.59 -3.30 -16.25
C PRO A 159 -4.08 -3.61 -16.03
N ALA A 160 -4.81 -3.78 -17.14
CA ALA A 160 -6.21 -4.19 -17.08
C ALA A 160 -6.37 -5.57 -16.42
N THR A 161 -7.48 -5.74 -15.68
CA THR A 161 -7.81 -7.03 -15.06
C THR A 161 -7.94 -8.13 -16.10
N VAL A 162 -7.20 -9.22 -15.91
CA VAL A 162 -7.21 -10.38 -16.79
C VAL A 162 -8.16 -11.43 -16.23
N ASN A 163 -9.04 -11.96 -17.07
CA ASN A 163 -9.92 -13.08 -16.73
C ASN A 163 -9.76 -14.22 -17.74
N CYS A 164 -10.21 -15.42 -17.36
CA CYS A 164 -10.16 -16.62 -18.19
C CYS A 164 -11.52 -16.97 -18.81
N ASP A 165 -12.42 -16.00 -18.95
CA ASP A 165 -13.76 -16.20 -19.55
C ASP A 165 -13.70 -16.03 -21.08
N VAL A 166 -13.11 -17.02 -21.74
CA VAL A 166 -12.93 -17.07 -23.19
C VAL A 166 -13.20 -18.49 -23.70
N SER A 167 -13.45 -18.65 -25.00
CA SER A 167 -13.94 -19.93 -25.56
C SER A 167 -13.02 -20.54 -26.61
N SER A 168 -12.03 -19.79 -27.09
CA SER A 168 -11.06 -20.26 -28.08
C SER A 168 -9.66 -20.44 -27.50
N VAL A 169 -8.88 -21.36 -28.07
CA VAL A 169 -7.49 -21.62 -27.66
C VAL A 169 -6.62 -20.37 -27.80
N GLU A 170 -6.79 -19.62 -28.88
CA GLU A 170 -6.03 -18.39 -29.16
C GLU A 170 -6.32 -17.30 -28.12
N GLU A 171 -7.60 -17.10 -27.76
CA GLU A 171 -7.95 -16.17 -26.69
C GLU A 171 -7.35 -16.58 -25.36
N PHE A 172 -7.34 -17.87 -25.01
CA PHE A 172 -6.68 -18.34 -23.78
C PHE A 172 -5.18 -18.05 -23.78
N GLU A 173 -4.49 -18.28 -24.90
CA GLU A 173 -3.06 -17.99 -25.02
C GLU A 173 -2.78 -16.48 -24.85
N ASN A 174 -3.64 -15.63 -25.41
CA ASN A 174 -3.56 -14.19 -25.20
C ASN A 174 -3.80 -13.81 -23.72
N ARG A 175 -4.81 -14.39 -23.06
CA ARG A 175 -5.06 -14.15 -21.63
C ARG A 175 -3.90 -14.62 -20.75
N ILE A 176 -3.32 -15.78 -21.03
CA ILE A 176 -2.12 -16.28 -20.33
C ILE A 176 -0.95 -15.30 -20.50
N ALA A 177 -0.72 -14.81 -21.72
CA ALA A 177 0.34 -13.82 -21.99
C ALA A 177 0.08 -12.49 -21.25
N GLN A 178 -1.17 -12.00 -21.24
CA GLN A 178 -1.56 -10.80 -20.50
C GLN A 178 -1.40 -10.98 -18.99
N ALA A 179 -1.78 -12.12 -18.43
CA ALA A 179 -1.60 -12.44 -17.02
C ALA A 179 -0.12 -12.42 -16.63
N LYS A 180 0.74 -13.04 -17.45
CA LYS A 180 2.19 -13.04 -17.25
C LYS A 180 2.77 -11.62 -17.33
N ALA A 181 2.39 -10.85 -18.34
CA ALA A 181 2.85 -9.46 -18.50
C ALA A 181 2.40 -8.59 -17.33
N SER A 182 1.15 -8.74 -16.86
CA SER A 182 0.64 -8.03 -15.68
C SER A 182 1.42 -8.41 -14.43
N SER A 183 1.68 -9.70 -14.24
CA SER A 183 2.46 -10.22 -13.11
C SER A 183 3.88 -9.63 -13.07
N GLN A 184 4.55 -9.55 -14.23
CA GLN A 184 5.87 -8.91 -14.36
C GLN A 184 5.81 -7.42 -14.10
N TRP A 185 4.81 -6.74 -14.66
CA TRP A 185 4.59 -5.31 -14.45
C TRP A 185 4.46 -4.99 -12.96
N TYR A 186 3.62 -5.73 -12.22
CA TYR A 186 3.44 -5.49 -10.78
C TYR A 186 4.72 -5.75 -9.99
N ASP A 187 5.50 -6.78 -10.32
CA ASP A 187 6.78 -7.03 -9.66
C ASP A 187 7.75 -5.84 -9.85
N GLU A 188 7.90 -5.39 -11.10
CA GLU A 188 8.80 -4.30 -11.47
C GLU A 188 8.37 -2.97 -10.87
N HIS A 189 7.09 -2.60 -11.01
CA HIS A 189 6.58 -1.31 -10.54
C HIS A 189 6.46 -1.26 -9.01
N THR A 190 6.18 -2.37 -8.34
CA THR A 190 6.23 -2.40 -6.87
C THR A 190 7.67 -2.22 -6.38
N ALA A 191 8.65 -2.87 -7.02
CA ALA A 191 10.05 -2.69 -6.66
C ALA A 191 10.55 -1.26 -6.94
N SER A 192 10.21 -0.72 -8.11
CA SER A 192 10.55 0.65 -8.52
C SER A 192 9.94 1.69 -7.57
N LEU A 193 8.65 1.55 -7.26
CA LEU A 193 7.96 2.44 -6.31
C LEU A 193 8.58 2.39 -4.91
N ARG A 194 8.92 1.19 -4.39
CA ARG A 194 9.64 1.07 -3.10
C ARG A 194 10.98 1.81 -3.14
N SER A 195 11.72 1.66 -4.24
CA SER A 195 13.00 2.35 -4.40
C SER A 195 12.83 3.88 -4.45
N ALA A 196 11.80 4.37 -5.14
CA ALA A 196 11.50 5.80 -5.21
C ALA A 196 11.08 6.37 -3.83
N ILE A 197 10.22 5.65 -3.10
CA ILE A 197 9.84 6.00 -1.72
C ILE A 197 11.07 6.07 -0.80
N GLN A 198 11.96 5.08 -0.89
CA GLN A 198 13.19 5.05 -0.12
C GLN A 198 14.08 6.25 -0.46
N ALA A 199 14.27 6.55 -1.75
CA ALA A 199 15.09 7.67 -2.20
C ALA A 199 14.57 9.01 -1.69
N VAL A 200 13.25 9.24 -1.71
CA VAL A 200 12.63 10.45 -1.16
C VAL A 200 12.88 10.56 0.35
N ASN A 201 12.71 9.47 1.10
CA ASN A 201 12.93 9.46 2.54
C ASN A 201 14.40 9.68 2.93
N GLU A 202 15.34 9.05 2.22
CA GLU A 202 16.77 9.27 2.40
C GLU A 202 17.16 10.71 2.08
N SER A 203 16.62 11.26 0.99
CA SER A 203 16.83 12.63 0.57
C SER A 203 16.29 13.65 1.58
N ARG A 204 15.12 13.37 2.17
CA ARG A 204 14.54 14.16 3.27
C ARG A 204 15.39 14.10 4.53
N HIS A 205 15.84 12.90 4.90
CA HIS A 205 16.71 12.74 6.07
C HIS A 205 18.04 13.48 5.87
N ALA A 206 18.65 13.38 4.69
CA ALA A 206 19.87 14.10 4.36
C ALA A 206 19.68 15.64 4.45
N LYS A 207 18.51 16.14 4.04
CA LYS A 207 18.17 17.56 4.20
C LYS A 207 18.06 17.97 5.66
N GLN A 208 17.38 17.18 6.49
CA GLN A 208 17.27 17.43 7.92
C GLN A 208 18.64 17.45 8.63
N VAL A 209 19.53 16.52 8.26
CA VAL A 209 20.90 16.49 8.79
C VAL A 209 21.67 17.74 8.37
N GLU A 210 21.53 18.19 7.11
CA GLU A 210 22.15 19.43 6.63
C GLU A 210 21.65 20.66 7.41
N ASP A 211 20.34 20.78 7.63
CA ASP A 211 19.74 21.89 8.39
C ASP A 211 20.16 21.87 9.87
N ALA A 212 20.30 20.68 10.46
CA ALA A 212 20.83 20.52 11.81
C ALA A 212 22.30 20.92 11.89
N HIS A 213 23.13 20.59 10.90
CA HIS A 213 24.52 21.06 10.85
C HIS A 213 24.61 22.58 10.69
N ALA A 214 23.77 23.18 9.86
CA ALA A 214 23.72 24.64 9.73
C ALA A 214 23.36 25.31 11.06
N SER A 215 22.40 24.73 11.80
CA SER A 215 22.03 25.20 13.14
C SER A 215 23.18 25.00 14.15
N LEU A 216 23.91 23.89 14.05
CA LEU A 216 25.05 23.61 14.93
C LEU A 216 26.18 24.62 14.70
N GLU A 217 26.42 24.98 13.45
CA GLU A 217 27.40 26.00 13.08
C GLU A 217 27.04 27.37 13.67
N GLU A 218 25.76 27.74 13.69
CA GLU A 218 25.30 28.96 14.36
C GLU A 218 25.56 28.92 15.87
N VAL A 219 25.23 27.80 16.52
CA VAL A 219 25.51 27.59 17.96
C VAL A 219 27.01 27.66 18.23
N LEU A 220 27.84 27.04 17.39
CA LEU A 220 29.30 27.11 17.52
C LEU A 220 29.83 28.53 17.38
N ARG A 221 29.30 29.30 16.43
CA ARG A 221 29.66 30.71 16.25
C ARG A 221 29.29 31.54 17.48
N ASN A 222 28.12 31.29 18.07
CA ASN A 222 27.74 31.95 19.33
C ASN A 222 28.69 31.55 20.48
N ALA A 223 29.02 30.27 20.57
CA ALA A 223 29.94 29.73 21.57
C ALA A 223 31.34 30.35 21.47
N ASP A 224 31.88 30.52 20.26
CA ASP A 224 33.14 31.22 20.03
C ASP A 224 33.09 32.68 20.51
N ASN A 225 31.99 33.39 20.23
CA ASN A 225 31.83 34.79 20.66
C ASN A 225 31.79 34.91 22.18
N ILE A 226 31.04 34.03 22.85
CA ILE A 226 30.99 33.98 24.32
C ILE A 226 32.38 33.66 24.87
N LEU A 227 33.06 32.66 24.31
CA LEU A 227 34.39 32.25 24.73
C LEU A 227 35.42 33.38 24.58
N ALA A 228 35.39 34.12 23.48
CA ALA A 228 36.25 35.29 23.28
C ALA A 228 35.94 36.41 24.28
N SER A 229 34.66 36.71 24.51
CA SER A 229 34.24 37.78 25.42
C SER A 229 34.53 37.49 26.90
N ALA A 230 34.51 36.22 27.29
CA ALA A 230 34.69 35.78 28.67
C ALA A 230 36.16 35.48 29.02
N GLN A 231 37.09 35.59 28.06
CA GLN A 231 38.50 35.28 28.28
C GLN A 231 39.09 36.19 29.37
N GLY A 232 39.59 35.59 30.45
CA GLY A 232 40.10 36.33 31.60
C GLY A 232 39.04 37.04 32.43
N HIS A 233 37.75 36.90 32.09
CA HIS A 233 36.61 37.51 32.77
C HIS A 233 35.70 36.51 33.49
N VAL A 234 36.11 35.24 33.64
CA VAL A 234 35.40 34.22 34.43
C VAL A 234 35.93 34.09 35.86
N THR A 235 35.08 33.66 36.80
CA THR A 235 35.47 33.31 38.19
C THR A 235 36.14 31.95 38.27
N ASP A 236 35.72 31.01 37.42
CA ASP A 236 36.31 29.68 37.28
C ASP A 236 36.77 29.46 35.83
N GLU A 237 38.09 29.31 35.66
CA GLU A 237 38.72 29.06 34.36
C GLU A 237 38.37 27.67 33.79
N ALA A 238 38.01 26.70 34.64
CA ALA A 238 37.56 25.40 34.19
C ALA A 238 36.28 25.50 33.34
N VAL A 239 35.38 26.43 33.66
CA VAL A 239 34.12 26.63 32.92
C VAL A 239 34.41 27.14 31.49
N TRP A 240 35.41 28.02 31.34
CA TRP A 240 35.87 28.49 30.03
C TRP A 240 36.55 27.38 29.23
N ASN A 241 37.42 26.60 29.88
CA ASN A 241 38.12 25.47 29.26
C ASN A 241 37.17 24.36 28.80
N ASP A 242 36.13 24.06 29.59
CA ASP A 242 35.10 23.07 29.25
C ASP A 242 34.34 23.46 27.98
N LEU A 243 33.95 24.74 27.85
CA LEU A 243 33.31 25.24 26.62
C LEU A 243 34.29 25.16 25.43
N SER A 244 35.55 25.58 25.62
CA SER A 244 36.60 25.51 24.58
C SER A 244 36.76 24.10 24.03
N LYS A 245 36.85 23.12 24.94
CA LYS A 245 37.00 21.71 24.61
C LYS A 245 35.78 21.20 23.84
N LEU A 246 34.57 21.52 24.31
CA LEU A 246 33.33 21.07 23.67
C LEU A 246 33.18 21.64 22.26
N ILE A 247 33.52 22.91 22.03
CA ILE A 247 33.56 23.51 20.68
C ILE A 247 34.52 22.73 19.77
N GLY A 248 35.70 22.36 20.28
CA GLY A 248 36.66 21.54 19.54
C GLY A 248 36.12 20.15 19.21
N GLU A 249 35.48 19.48 20.17
CA GLU A 249 34.83 18.18 19.97
C GLU A 249 33.69 18.26 18.95
N ALA A 250 32.88 19.32 19.01
CA ALA A 250 31.78 19.54 18.09
C ALA A 250 32.25 19.70 16.64
N ARG A 251 33.29 20.51 16.42
CA ARG A 251 33.89 20.70 15.08
C ARG A 251 34.47 19.41 14.50
N ASN A 252 35.02 18.55 15.36
CA ASN A 252 35.53 17.24 14.95
C ASN A 252 34.42 16.24 14.57
N ARG A 253 33.15 16.56 14.83
CA ARG A 253 31.97 15.74 14.51
C ARG A 253 31.14 16.30 13.35
N SER A 254 31.76 17.06 12.44
CA SER A 254 31.09 17.64 11.26
C SER A 254 30.46 16.61 10.31
N GLY A 255 30.85 15.33 10.41
CA GLY A 255 30.24 14.22 9.65
C GLY A 255 29.18 13.42 10.42
N GLU A 256 28.77 13.86 11.61
CA GLU A 256 27.70 13.21 12.37
C GLU A 256 26.39 13.24 11.58
N THR A 257 25.64 12.14 11.57
CA THR A 257 24.35 12.04 10.85
C THR A 257 23.20 11.69 11.78
N ASP A 258 23.52 11.24 13.00
CA ASP A 258 22.51 10.98 14.01
C ASP A 258 21.97 12.32 14.57
N MET A 259 20.71 12.62 14.24
CA MET A 259 20.02 13.84 14.67
C MET A 259 19.96 13.98 16.19
N GLY A 260 19.84 12.88 16.93
CA GLY A 260 19.81 12.91 18.40
C GLY A 260 21.17 13.31 18.98
N ARG A 261 22.27 12.84 18.37
CA ARG A 261 23.63 13.21 18.78
C ARG A 261 23.97 14.65 18.41
N ILE A 262 23.53 15.14 17.25
CA ILE A 262 23.66 16.56 16.88
C ILE A 262 22.88 17.42 17.88
N GLY A 263 21.64 17.06 18.20
CA GLY A 263 20.82 17.79 19.18
C GLY A 263 21.46 17.82 20.57
N THR A 264 21.94 16.68 21.06
CA THR A 264 22.65 16.60 22.36
C THR A 264 23.87 17.52 22.40
N LEU A 265 24.63 17.58 21.30
CA LEU A 265 25.80 18.45 21.19
C LEU A 265 25.42 19.94 21.24
N MET A 266 24.32 20.32 20.58
CA MET A 266 23.79 21.69 20.68
C MET A 266 23.34 22.02 22.11
N ASP A 267 22.64 21.11 22.78
CA ASP A 267 22.18 21.28 24.16
C ASP A 267 23.37 21.43 25.12
N ASP A 268 24.38 20.58 24.98
CA ASP A 268 25.61 20.66 25.77
C ASP A 268 26.34 21.99 25.53
N LEU A 269 26.44 22.45 24.28
CA LEU A 269 27.03 23.75 23.95
C LEU A 269 26.26 24.88 24.61
N ASN A 270 24.93 24.88 24.52
CA ASN A 270 24.07 25.88 25.16
C ASN A 270 24.24 25.90 26.69
N ALA A 271 24.23 24.73 27.33
CA ALA A 271 24.41 24.63 28.78
C ALA A 271 25.79 25.15 29.25
N ARG A 272 26.84 24.89 28.46
CA ARG A 272 28.20 25.37 28.76
C ARG A 272 28.38 26.87 28.48
N MET A 273 27.76 27.39 27.43
CA MET A 273 27.68 28.84 27.19
C MET A 273 27.01 29.54 28.39
N ASP A 274 25.86 29.05 28.86
CA ASP A 274 25.16 29.59 30.03
C ASP A 274 26.01 29.55 31.31
N ALA A 275 26.82 28.50 31.48
CA ALA A 275 27.74 28.40 32.61
C ALA A 275 28.85 29.45 32.53
N VAL A 276 29.47 29.64 31.36
CA VAL A 276 30.49 30.67 31.12
C VAL A 276 29.92 32.06 31.38
N GLU A 277 28.73 32.36 30.86
CA GLU A 277 28.10 33.65 31.08
C GLU A 277 27.76 33.91 32.56
N ARG A 278 27.28 32.90 33.29
CA ARG A 278 27.04 33.04 34.74
C ARG A 278 28.32 33.33 35.50
N SER A 279 29.41 32.61 35.15
CA SER A 279 30.74 32.83 35.71
C SER A 279 31.26 34.24 35.41
N ASN A 280 31.06 34.71 34.17
CA ASN A 280 31.45 36.05 33.74
C ASN A 280 30.67 37.16 34.49
N ARG A 281 29.34 37.02 34.57
CA ARG A 281 28.49 37.97 35.33
C ARG A 281 28.86 38.02 36.80
N GLU A 282 29.20 36.89 37.40
CA GLU A 282 29.63 36.85 38.78
C GLU A 282 30.97 37.57 38.98
N LYS A 283 31.93 37.37 38.08
CA LYS A 283 33.20 38.09 38.16
C LYS A 283 32.99 39.60 38.01
N LEU A 284 32.16 40.02 37.07
CA LEU A 284 31.84 41.44 36.89
C LEU A 284 31.28 42.05 38.19
N ARG A 285 30.38 41.35 38.88
CA ARG A 285 29.86 41.81 40.19
C ARG A 285 30.95 41.91 41.25
N GLN A 286 31.87 40.94 41.30
CA GLN A 286 32.99 40.97 42.24
C GLN A 286 33.94 42.15 41.95
N GLU A 287 34.21 42.43 40.68
CA GLU A 287 35.03 43.56 40.25
C GLU A 287 34.35 44.91 40.54
N GLU A 288 33.03 45.02 40.32
CA GLU A 288 32.25 46.21 40.67
C GLU A 288 32.24 46.48 42.18
N GLN A 289 32.02 45.45 43.00
CA GLN A 289 32.05 45.55 44.47
C GLN A 289 33.44 45.98 44.97
N ALA A 290 34.51 45.39 44.41
CA ALA A 290 35.88 45.75 44.75
C ALA A 290 36.21 47.21 44.37
N ARG A 291 35.73 47.68 43.20
CA ARG A 291 35.87 49.08 42.78
C ARG A 291 35.12 50.03 43.72
N ALA A 292 33.86 49.72 44.07
CA ALA A 292 33.07 50.54 44.98
C ALA A 292 33.70 50.63 46.39
N GLU A 293 34.27 49.53 46.90
CA GLU A 293 35.00 49.54 48.18
C GLU A 293 36.29 50.37 48.10
N ALA A 294 37.04 50.24 47.00
CA ALA A 294 38.25 51.04 46.78
C ALA A 294 37.94 52.54 46.68
N GLU A 295 36.86 52.93 45.99
CA GLU A 295 36.40 54.31 45.90
C GLU A 295 35.95 54.86 47.26
N ARG A 296 35.19 54.09 48.04
CA ARG A 296 34.83 54.48 49.42
C ARG A 296 36.05 54.72 50.29
N LYS A 297 37.03 53.81 50.27
CA LYS A 297 38.28 53.96 51.03
C LYS A 297 39.08 55.19 50.57
N ALA A 298 39.10 55.48 49.27
CA ALA A 298 39.76 56.66 48.73
C ALA A 298 39.06 57.96 49.20
N GLN A 299 37.72 58.01 49.18
CA GLN A 299 36.95 59.15 49.67
C GLN A 299 37.14 59.40 51.17
N GLU A 300 37.08 58.33 52.00
CA GLU A 300 37.31 58.43 53.44
C GLU A 300 38.75 58.90 53.75
N ALA A 301 39.75 58.41 53.00
CA ALA A 301 41.14 58.86 53.15
C ALA A 301 41.33 60.33 52.76
N GLU A 302 40.70 60.79 51.68
CA GLU A 302 40.76 62.18 51.26
C GLU A 302 40.03 63.11 52.25
N GLN A 303 38.90 62.67 52.80
CA GLN A 303 38.18 63.43 53.82
C GLN A 303 39.02 63.60 55.09
N LYS A 304 39.62 62.52 55.60
CA LYS A 304 40.55 62.59 56.75
C LYS A 304 41.73 63.51 56.50
N ARG A 305 42.28 63.51 55.27
CA ARG A 305 43.38 64.43 54.91
C ARG A 305 42.92 65.89 54.97
N LYS A 306 41.77 66.21 54.37
CA LYS A 306 41.18 67.56 54.41
C LYS A 306 40.87 68.01 55.84
N GLU A 307 40.34 67.12 56.68
CA GLU A 307 40.10 67.39 58.10
C GLU A 307 41.41 67.70 58.84
N SER A 308 42.45 66.87 58.68
CA SER A 308 43.76 67.11 59.29
C SER A 308 44.44 68.40 58.82
N GLU A 309 44.30 68.76 57.53
CA GLU A 309 44.81 70.02 56.98
C GLU A 309 44.05 71.23 57.53
N ALA A 310 42.74 71.11 57.76
CA ALA A 310 41.92 72.17 58.36
C ALA A 310 42.24 72.36 59.85
N GLU A 311 42.42 71.26 60.60
CA GLU A 311 42.84 71.30 62.01
C GLU A 311 44.22 71.96 62.17
N ALA A 312 45.20 71.59 61.33
CA ALA A 312 46.53 72.19 61.35
C ALA A 312 46.49 73.71 61.08
N LYS A 313 45.68 74.16 60.11
CA LYS A 313 45.49 75.59 59.84
C LYS A 313 44.81 76.33 61.00
N ALA A 314 43.80 75.72 61.63
CA ALA A 314 43.13 76.32 62.78
C ALA A 314 44.04 76.43 64.02
N GLU A 315 44.95 75.47 64.21
CA GLU A 315 45.96 75.51 65.27
C GLU A 315 47.04 76.57 64.99
N GLU A 316 47.44 76.72 63.72
CA GLU A 316 48.37 77.77 63.29
C GLU A 316 47.78 79.19 63.48
N GLU A 317 46.49 79.39 63.16
CA GLU A 317 45.78 80.66 63.42
C GLU A 317 45.68 80.98 64.92
N LYS A 318 45.36 80.00 65.76
CA LYS A 318 45.32 80.19 67.23
C LYS A 318 46.66 80.55 67.85
N ASN A 319 47.77 80.10 67.28
CA ASN A 319 49.11 80.46 67.76
C ASN A 319 49.54 81.86 67.33
N LYS A 320 48.98 82.42 66.24
CA LYS A 320 49.24 83.80 65.81
C LYS A 320 48.57 84.85 66.70
N ASP A 321 47.42 84.56 67.32
CA ASP A 321 46.72 85.48 68.24
C ASP A 321 47.35 85.55 69.65
N LYS A 322 48.42 84.78 69.91
CA LYS A 322 49.12 84.74 71.22
C LYS A 322 50.44 85.53 71.25
N HIS A 323 50.74 86.34 70.24
CA HIS A 323 51.86 87.29 70.19
C HIS A 323 51.34 88.68 69.81
#